data_AF-A0A444L827-F1
#
_entry.id   AF-A0A444L827-F1
#
_cell.length_a   1.000
_cell.length_b   1.000
_cell.length_c   1.000
_cell.angle_alpha   90.00
_cell.angle_beta   90.00
_cell.angle_gamma   90.00
#
_symmetry.space_group_name_H-M   'P 1'
#
loop_
_entity.id
_entity.type
_entity.pdbx_description
1 polymer ?
#
loop_
_entity_poly.entity_id
_entity_poly.type
_entity_poly.pdbx_seq_one_letter_code
_entity_poly.pdbx_strand_id
1 'polypeptide(L)'
;MVALPADVMKILNDPRASKILGTKTPDGHVHMIHVGSLMAPDPNTIVVGAILMKRSSSNMENMKKSRELVSLLVTKEMTSYEIRAEVKDYLTSGAIVDRMNLELKKIGLSARGVWVLEPKEVWNQSASYEAGKKIA
;
A
#
# COMPACT_ATOMS: atom_id res chain seq x y z
N MET A 1 -9.46 9.79 7.39
CA MET A 1 -8.35 10.07 6.48
C MET A 1 -7.28 10.77 7.27
N VAL A 2 -6.01 10.43 7.05
CA VAL A 2 -4.86 11.12 7.63
C VAL A 2 -3.87 11.41 6.50
N ALA A 3 -3.14 12.52 6.56
CA ALA A 3 -2.10 12.80 5.57
C ALA A 3 -0.83 12.02 5.94
N LEU A 4 -0.23 11.33 4.96
CA LEU A 4 1.06 10.67 5.14
C LEU A 4 2.14 11.71 5.45
N PRO A 5 2.90 11.55 6.55
CA PRO A 5 4.06 12.39 6.81
C PRO A 5 5.09 12.31 5.67
N ALA A 6 5.83 13.39 5.44
CA ALA A 6 6.79 13.49 4.34
C ALA A 6 7.84 12.37 4.35
N ASP A 7 8.36 12.01 5.53
CA ASP A 7 9.35 10.93 5.67
C ASP A 7 8.74 9.55 5.33
N VAL A 8 7.47 9.35 5.64
CA VAL A 8 6.75 8.11 5.31
C VAL A 8 6.57 8.02 3.79
N MET A 9 6.12 9.09 3.14
CA MET A 9 6.00 9.15 1.68
C MET A 9 7.35 8.92 0.99
N LYS A 10 8.43 9.50 1.52
CA LYS A 10 9.78 9.35 0.98
C LYS A 10 10.20 7.87 0.92
N ILE A 11 9.97 7.11 1.99
CA ILE A 11 10.32 5.69 2.02
C ILE A 11 9.34 4.87 1.19
N LEU A 12 8.04 5.17 1.26
CA LEU A 12 7.02 4.49 0.46
C LEU A 12 7.30 4.56 -1.05
N ASN A 13 7.88 5.67 -1.50
CA ASN A 13 8.24 5.91 -2.90
C ASN A 13 9.69 5.53 -3.25
N ASP A 14 10.50 5.06 -2.30
CA ASP A 14 11.85 4.56 -2.60
C ASP A 14 11.73 3.14 -3.20
N PRO A 15 12.28 2.88 -4.41
CA PRO A 15 12.23 1.55 -5.02
C PRO A 15 13.06 0.50 -4.27
N ARG A 16 13.94 0.91 -3.35
CA ARG A 16 14.75 0.01 -2.51
C ARG A 16 14.08 -0.33 -1.17
N ALA A 17 12.95 0.30 -0.84
CA ALA A 17 12.21 -0.04 0.36
C ALA A 17 11.45 -1.36 0.19
N SER A 18 11.46 -2.19 1.22
CA SER A 18 10.63 -3.39 1.29
C SER A 18 9.21 -2.98 1.65
N LYS A 19 8.23 -3.47 0.89
CA LYS A 19 6.82 -3.08 1.05
C LYS A 19 5.98 -4.34 1.16
N ILE A 20 5.30 -4.51 2.29
CA ILE A 20 4.44 -5.66 2.58
C ILE A 20 3.00 -5.19 2.69
N LEU A 21 2.09 -5.88 2.00
CA LEU A 21 0.65 -5.67 2.11
C LEU A 21 0.04 -6.85 2.86
N GLY A 22 -0.58 -6.56 3.99
CA GLY A 22 -1.46 -7.44 4.75
C GLY A 22 -2.93 -7.20 4.41
N THR A 23 -3.63 -8.28 4.10
CA THR A 23 -5.08 -8.31 3.83
C THR A 23 -5.73 -9.40 4.69
N LYS A 24 -7.05 -9.31 4.88
CA LYS A 24 -7.82 -10.36 5.56
C LYS A 24 -8.44 -11.32 4.54
N THR A 25 -8.30 -12.61 4.77
CA THR A 25 -9.00 -13.64 3.97
C THR A 25 -10.46 -13.77 4.44
N PRO A 26 -11.34 -14.37 3.61
CA PRO A 26 -12.77 -14.50 3.97
C PRO A 26 -13.05 -15.27 5.27
N ASP A 27 -12.18 -16.22 5.63
CA ASP A 27 -12.19 -16.99 6.88
C ASP A 27 -11.54 -16.25 8.07
N GLY A 28 -11.12 -14.99 7.87
CA GLY A 28 -10.62 -14.12 8.94
C GLY A 28 -9.12 -14.21 9.19
N HIS A 29 -8.37 -15.02 8.44
CA HIS A 29 -6.92 -15.10 8.57
C HIS A 29 -6.17 -13.95 7.89
N VAL A 30 -4.91 -13.77 8.28
CA VAL A 30 -4.00 -12.79 7.68
C VAL A 30 -3.37 -13.37 6.42
N HIS A 31 -3.38 -12.62 5.33
CA HIS A 31 -2.65 -12.91 4.10
C HIS A 31 -1.72 -11.75 3.75
N MET A 32 -0.42 -12.05 3.63
CA MET A 32 0.62 -11.06 3.36
C MET A 32 1.34 -11.34 2.04
N ILE A 33 1.71 -10.28 1.33
CA ILE A 33 2.56 -10.35 0.14
C ILE A 33 3.57 -9.20 0.12
N HIS A 34 4.70 -9.40 -0.54
CA HIS A 34 5.57 -8.30 -0.95
C HIS A 34 4.98 -7.58 -2.18
N VAL A 35 5.02 -6.24 -2.18
CA VAL A 35 4.38 -5.40 -3.20
C VAL A 35 5.31 -4.28 -3.66
N GLY A 36 6.12 -4.54 -4.69
CA GLY A 36 7.03 -3.55 -5.26
C GLY A 36 6.33 -2.37 -5.97
N SER A 37 5.11 -2.57 -6.46
CA SER A 37 4.31 -1.56 -7.18
C SER A 37 3.60 -0.54 -6.27
N LEU A 38 3.81 -0.63 -4.95
CA LEU A 38 3.18 0.26 -3.99
C LEU A 38 3.88 1.63 -3.98
N MET A 39 3.10 2.71 -4.07
CA MET A 39 3.58 4.10 -4.01
C MET A 39 2.49 5.05 -3.47
N ALA A 40 2.87 6.27 -3.10
CA ALA A 40 1.96 7.35 -2.73
C ALA A 40 2.15 8.54 -3.69
N PRO A 41 1.22 8.78 -4.64
CA PRO A 41 1.29 9.93 -5.53
C PRO A 41 1.08 11.26 -4.81
N ASP A 42 0.36 11.25 -3.68
CA ASP A 42 0.07 12.41 -2.83
C ASP A 42 -0.14 11.95 -1.37
N PRO A 43 -0.17 12.87 -0.38
CA PRO A 43 -0.26 12.50 1.04
C PRO A 43 -1.53 11.76 1.45
N ASN A 44 -2.62 11.86 0.68
CA ASN A 44 -3.92 11.27 1.02
C ASN A 44 -4.24 10.01 0.20
N THR A 45 -3.32 9.58 -0.66
CA THR A 45 -3.56 8.48 -1.59
C THR A 45 -2.38 7.51 -1.60
N ILE A 46 -2.67 6.22 -1.46
CA ILE A 46 -1.73 5.15 -1.74
C ILE A 46 -2.27 4.35 -2.91
N VAL A 47 -1.39 3.95 -3.83
CA VAL A 47 -1.76 3.12 -4.97
C VAL A 47 -0.95 1.84 -5.02
N VAL A 48 -1.59 0.76 -5.47
CA VAL A 48 -0.96 -0.55 -5.66
C VAL A 48 -1.30 -1.10 -7.04
N GLY A 49 -0.29 -1.28 -7.89
CA GLY A 49 -0.47 -1.91 -9.20
C GLY A 49 -0.76 -3.41 -9.09
N ALA A 50 -1.90 -3.86 -9.63
CA ALA A 50 -2.36 -5.24 -9.61
C ALA A 50 -1.75 -6.10 -10.73
N ILE A 51 -0.55 -6.63 -10.50
CA ILE A 51 0.19 -7.46 -11.47
C ILE A 51 -0.14 -8.95 -11.25
N LEU A 52 0.42 -9.55 -10.19
CA LEU A 52 0.28 -10.99 -9.84
C LEU A 52 -0.41 -11.22 -8.48
N MET A 53 -1.20 -10.27 -8.01
CA MET A 53 -1.80 -10.29 -6.67
C MET A 53 -3.26 -10.81 -6.65
N LYS A 54 -3.54 -11.95 -7.31
CA LYS A 54 -4.91 -12.49 -7.46
C LYS A 54 -5.64 -12.65 -6.12
N ARG A 55 -4.99 -13.29 -5.14
CA ARG A 55 -5.57 -13.53 -3.80
C ARG A 55 -5.75 -12.24 -3.02
N SER A 56 -4.73 -11.40 -2.95
CA SER A 56 -4.79 -10.11 -2.23
C SER A 56 -5.81 -9.15 -2.85
N SER A 57 -5.97 -9.15 -4.18
CA SER A 57 -7.02 -8.38 -4.88
C SER A 57 -8.42 -8.85 -4.51
N SER A 58 -8.65 -10.17 -4.50
CA SER A 58 -9.93 -10.75 -4.05
C SER A 58 -10.24 -10.39 -2.59
N ASN A 59 -9.23 -10.44 -1.71
CA ASN A 59 -9.37 -9.99 -0.33
C ASN A 59 -9.73 -8.50 -0.24
N MET A 60 -9.06 -7.63 -1.00
CA MET A 60 -9.33 -6.19 -1.00
C MET A 60 -10.71 -5.82 -1.55
N GLU A 61 -11.27 -6.57 -2.50
CA GLU A 61 -12.68 -6.41 -2.89
C GLU A 61 -13.62 -6.62 -1.70
N ASN A 62 -13.38 -7.65 -0.89
CA ASN A 62 -14.20 -7.92 0.29
C ASN A 62 -13.98 -6.87 1.37
N MET A 63 -12.73 -6.48 1.62
CA MET A 63 -12.39 -5.44 2.60
C MET A 63 -12.94 -4.07 2.18
N LYS A 64 -13.02 -3.76 0.87
CA LYS A 64 -13.72 -2.58 0.34
C LYS A 64 -15.19 -2.59 0.74
N LYS A 65 -15.87 -3.73 0.57
CA LYS A 65 -17.30 -3.88 0.92
C LYS A 65 -17.55 -3.78 2.43
N SER A 66 -16.70 -4.40 3.25
CA SER A 66 -16.83 -4.38 4.71
C SER A 66 -16.16 -3.17 5.37
N ARG A 67 -15.50 -2.32 4.59
CA ARG A 67 -14.74 -1.14 5.03
C ARG A 67 -13.63 -1.47 6.04
N GLU A 68 -13.08 -2.67 5.92
CA GLU A 68 -11.95 -3.11 6.72
C GLU A 68 -10.64 -2.50 6.18
N LEU A 69 -9.69 -2.30 7.09
CA LEU A 69 -8.42 -1.69 6.76
C LEU A 69 -7.42 -2.75 6.30
N VAL A 70 -6.76 -2.49 5.18
CA VAL A 70 -5.49 -3.17 4.86
C VAL A 70 -4.38 -2.62 5.75
N SER A 71 -3.36 -3.42 6.00
CA SER A 71 -2.15 -2.98 6.69
C SER A 71 -0.97 -3.03 5.72
N LEU A 72 -0.21 -1.95 5.66
CA LEU A 72 0.96 -1.79 4.80
C LEU A 72 2.17 -1.58 5.70
N LEU A 73 3.15 -2.48 5.63
CA LEU A 73 4.44 -2.28 6.28
C LEU A 73 5.45 -1.83 5.23
N VAL A 74 6.05 -0.66 5.43
CA VAL A 74 7.17 -0.19 4.64
C VAL A 74 8.42 -0.12 5.49
N THR A 75 9.50 -0.75 5.03
CA THR A 75 10.78 -0.76 5.74
C THR A 75 11.94 -0.39 4.84
N LYS A 76 12.89 0.35 5.40
CA LYS A 76 14.18 0.64 4.77
C LYS A 76 15.21 0.85 5.88
N GLU A 77 16.23 -0.01 5.89
CA GLU A 77 17.26 -0.01 6.94
C GLU A 77 16.60 -0.07 8.34
N MET A 78 16.86 0.92 9.20
CA MET A 78 16.31 0.99 10.56
C MET A 78 14.93 1.68 10.63
N THR A 79 14.47 2.27 9.52
CA THR A 79 13.18 2.96 9.47
C THR A 79 12.07 2.03 9.01
N SER A 80 10.95 2.08 9.72
CA SER A 80 9.79 1.22 9.46
C SER A 80 8.50 1.93 9.85
N TYR A 81 7.47 1.82 9.01
CA TYR A 81 6.15 2.38 9.27
C TYR A 81 5.06 1.38 8.90
N GLU A 82 4.05 1.23 9.76
CA GLU A 82 2.79 0.60 9.40
C GLU A 82 1.79 1.68 9.00
N ILE A 83 1.17 1.52 7.84
CA ILE A 83 0.07 2.36 7.39
C ILE A 83 -1.18 1.49 7.31
N ARG A 84 -2.24 1.88 8.02
CA ARG A 84 -3.55 1.26 7.87
C ARG A 84 -4.40 2.08 6.93
N ALA A 85 -4.98 1.46 5.92
CA ALA A 85 -5.69 2.16 4.85
C ALA A 85 -7.00 1.48 4.47
N GLU A 86 -8.00 2.27 4.09
CA GLU A 86 -9.28 1.77 3.54
C GLU A 86 -9.14 1.63 2.02
N VAL A 87 -9.67 0.55 1.45
CA VAL A 87 -9.73 0.37 0.00
C VAL A 87 -10.82 1.28 -0.57
N LYS A 88 -10.44 2.26 -1.39
CA LYS A 88 -11.38 3.20 -2.00
C LYS A 88 -11.86 2.74 -3.35
N ASP A 89 -10.94 2.36 -4.23
CA ASP A 89 -11.30 1.98 -5.58
C ASP A 89 -10.33 1.01 -6.27
N TYR A 90 -10.77 0.47 -7.41
CA TYR A 90 -9.96 -0.31 -8.32
C TYR A 90 -10.10 0.25 -9.74
N LEU A 91 -9.05 0.93 -10.21
CA LEU A 91 -9.04 1.60 -11.49
C LEU A 91 -8.42 0.70 -12.56
N THR A 92 -9.09 0.53 -13.69
CA THR A 92 -8.58 -0.24 -14.85
C THR A 92 -8.15 0.64 -16.03
N SER A 93 -8.40 1.96 -15.95
CA SER A 93 -8.00 2.95 -16.95
C SER A 93 -7.79 4.32 -16.31
N GLY A 94 -7.24 5.27 -17.09
CA GLY A 94 -7.01 6.65 -16.68
C GLY A 94 -5.59 6.93 -16.17
N ALA A 95 -5.31 8.20 -15.88
CA ALA A 95 -3.95 8.72 -15.68
C ALA A 95 -3.13 7.97 -14.60
N ILE A 96 -3.78 7.51 -13.52
CA ILE A 96 -3.12 6.73 -12.47
C ILE A 96 -2.64 5.36 -13.01
N VAL A 97 -3.49 4.69 -13.79
CA VAL A 97 -3.17 3.39 -14.41
C VAL A 97 -2.09 3.58 -15.48
N ASP A 98 -2.21 4.62 -16.30
CA ASP A 98 -1.23 4.94 -17.35
C ASP A 98 0.15 5.20 -16.75
N ARG A 99 0.22 6.01 -15.68
CA ARG A 99 1.48 6.30 -14.97
C ARG A 99 2.06 5.06 -14.30
N MET A 100 1.24 4.23 -13.66
CA MET A 100 1.68 2.97 -13.07
C MET A 100 2.30 2.05 -14.14
N ASN A 101 1.60 1.88 -15.27
CA ASN A 101 2.09 1.02 -16.35
C ASN A 101 3.33 1.59 -17.04
N LEU A 102 3.50 2.91 -17.11
CA LEU A 102 4.73 3.54 -17.58
C LEU A 102 5.94 3.14 -16.73
N GLU A 103 5.80 3.13 -15.41
CA GLU A 103 6.86 2.72 -14.49
C GLU A 103 7.14 1.21 -14.55
N LEU A 104 6.09 0.39 -14.56
CA LEU A 104 6.21 -1.06 -14.62
C LEU A 104 6.82 -1.55 -15.94
N LYS A 105 6.58 -0.85 -17.05
CA LYS A 105 7.15 -1.20 -18.35
C LYS A 105 8.68 -1.15 -18.35
N LYS A 106 9.30 -0.29 -17.53
CA LYS A 106 10.77 -0.20 -17.39
C LYS A 106 11.41 -1.50 -16.90
N ILE A 107 10.62 -2.35 -16.24
CA ILE A 107 11.03 -3.66 -15.72
C ILE A 107 10.28 -4.82 -16.38
N GLY A 108 9.65 -4.58 -17.53
CA GLY A 108 8.97 -5.62 -18.32
C GLY A 108 7.64 -6.12 -17.74
N LEU A 109 7.00 -5.34 -16.85
CA LEU A 109 5.74 -5.68 -16.22
C LEU A 109 4.61 -4.71 -16.62
N SER A 110 3.37 -5.12 -16.37
CA SER A 110 2.18 -4.28 -16.47
C SER A 110 1.14 -4.68 -15.43
N ALA A 111 0.45 -3.71 -14.86
CA ALA A 111 -0.67 -3.92 -13.96
C ALA A 111 -1.99 -4.03 -14.76
N ARG A 112 -2.86 -4.96 -14.34
CA ARG A 112 -4.22 -5.11 -14.89
C ARG A 112 -5.20 -4.06 -14.36
N GLY A 113 -4.76 -3.31 -13.36
CA GLY A 113 -5.47 -2.21 -12.73
C GLY A 113 -4.70 -1.73 -11.51
N VAL A 114 -5.20 -0.69 -10.87
CA VAL A 114 -4.56 -0.03 -9.73
C VAL A 114 -5.56 0.07 -8.59
N TRP A 115 -5.21 -0.50 -7.46
CA TRP A 115 -5.93 -0.30 -6.21
C TRP A 115 -5.61 1.09 -5.66
N VAL A 116 -6.64 1.83 -5.27
CA VAL A 116 -6.55 3.15 -4.63
C VAL A 116 -6.97 2.99 -3.18
N LEU A 117 -6.09 3.41 -2.27
CA LEU A 117 -6.24 3.27 -0.83
C LEU A 117 -6.17 4.64 -0.17
N GLU A 118 -7.01 4.85 0.85
CA GLU A 118 -7.01 6.06 1.67
C GLU A 118 -6.39 5.75 3.05
N PRO A 119 -5.25 6.35 3.40
CA PRO A 119 -4.61 6.17 4.70
C PRO A 119 -5.52 6.66 5.84
N LYS A 120 -5.59 5.86 6.89
CA LYS A 120 -6.39 6.10 8.11
C LYS A 120 -5.52 6.23 9.35
N GLU A 121 -4.41 5.51 9.39
CA GLU A 121 -3.47 5.53 10.51
C GLU A 121 -2.05 5.30 9.99
N VAL A 122 -1.09 5.92 10.65
CA VAL A 122 0.34 5.70 10.46
C VAL A 122 0.99 5.48 11.81
N TRP A 123 1.74 4.38 11.92
CA TRP A 123 2.42 3.96 13.13
C TRP A 123 3.91 3.87 12.86
N ASN A 124 4.72 4.45 13.75
CA ASN A 124 6.15 4.27 13.72
C ASN A 124 6.50 2.87 14.21
N GLN A 125 7.12 2.07 13.35
CA GLN A 125 7.58 0.71 13.64
C GLN A 125 9.10 0.61 13.55
N SER A 126 9.79 1.75 13.46
CA SER A 126 11.26 1.83 13.40
C SER A 126 11.85 1.33 14.70
N ALA A 127 13.03 0.70 14.62
CA ALA A 127 13.77 0.24 15.80
C ALA A 127 14.35 1.45 16.58
N SER A 128 13.49 2.09 17.35
CA SER A 128 13.72 3.33 18.11
C SER A 128 12.87 3.35 19.37
N TYR A 129 13.10 4.30 20.28
CA TYR A 129 12.25 4.51 21.46
C TYR A 129 10.81 4.92 21.13
N GLU A 130 10.56 5.34 19.89
CA GLU A 130 9.25 5.76 19.40
C GLU A 130 8.50 4.60 18.70
N ALA A 131 9.04 3.37 18.74
CA ALA A 131 8.39 2.18 18.17
C ALA A 131 6.99 1.96 18.77
N GLY A 132 6.03 1.60 17.91
CA GLY A 132 4.63 1.39 18.26
C GLY A 132 3.81 2.66 18.46
N LYS A 133 4.38 3.86 18.27
CA LYS A 133 3.61 5.12 18.42
C LYS A 133 2.87 5.47 17.13
N LYS A 134 1.60 5.87 17.27
CA LYS A 134 0.82 6.46 16.17
C LYS A 134 1.35 7.87 15.90
N ILE A 135 1.66 8.16 14.63
CA ILE A 135 2.23 9.44 14.18
C ILE A 135 1.31 10.21 13.23
N ALA A 136 0.29 9.54 12.67
CA ALA A 136 -0.83 10.16 11.95
C ALA A 136 -2.08 9.29 12.10
#